data_AF-A0A382P5P9-F1
#
_entry.id   AF-A0A382P5P9-F1
#
_cell.length_a   1.000
_cell.length_b   1.000
_cell.length_c   1.000
_cell.angle_alpha   90.00
_cell.angle_beta   90.00
_cell.angle_gamma   90.00
#
_symmetry.space_group_name_H-M   'P 1'
#
loop_
_entity.id
_entity.type
_entity.pdbx_description
1 polymer ?
#
loop_
_entity_poly.entity_id
_entity_poly.type
_entity_poly.pdbx_seq_one_letter_code
_entity_poly.pdbx_strand_id
1 'polypeptide(L)'
;VNLNLLRWIDAVFGPIVAWVLFIVGLVVGRSRKLKSPFQYKTVKKVLIIKFFGGGSILLASPAIYSIKKVHPDAHISIITLSENKEICSLLKAIDEIYYLDLKNPFSFFFKYFKLLQEIKKKNYDFIVDLEFVTNFSALTTLLISIVSKP
;
A
#
# COMPACT_ATOMS: atom_id res chain seq x y z
N VAL A 1 -14.37 -6.91 -14.31
CA VAL A 1 -14.41 -7.71 -13.07
C VAL A 1 -15.70 -7.39 -12.34
N ASN A 2 -16.39 -8.38 -11.74
CA ASN A 2 -17.59 -8.12 -10.95
C ASN A 2 -17.19 -7.49 -9.60
N LEU A 3 -17.39 -6.18 -9.46
CA LEU A 3 -17.02 -5.43 -8.26
C LEU A 3 -17.80 -5.87 -7.03
N ASN A 4 -19.06 -6.28 -7.17
CA ASN A 4 -19.87 -6.75 -6.04
C ASN A 4 -19.34 -8.07 -5.50
N LEU A 5 -18.94 -8.98 -6.39
CA LEU A 5 -18.28 -10.23 -6.00
C LEU A 5 -16.95 -9.96 -5.28
N LEU A 6 -16.12 -9.05 -5.80
CA LEU A 6 -14.84 -8.71 -5.18
C LEU A 6 -15.03 -8.09 -3.78
N ARG A 7 -15.99 -7.19 -3.62
CA ARG A 7 -16.36 -6.59 -2.33
C ARG A 7 -16.87 -7.64 -1.34
N TRP A 8 -17.68 -8.59 -1.80
CA TRP A 8 -18.18 -9.67 -0.96
C TRP A 8 -17.05 -10.58 -0.49
N ILE A 9 -16.16 -10.99 -1.40
CA ILE A 9 -14.97 -11.79 -1.06
C ILE A 9 -14.12 -11.04 -0.02
N ASP A 10 -13.86 -9.76 -0.24
CA ASP A 10 -13.05 -8.94 0.67
C ASP A 10 -13.71 -8.73 2.05
N ALA A 11 -15.03 -8.60 2.09
CA ALA A 11 -15.79 -8.49 3.34
C ALA A 11 -15.80 -9.79 4.14
N VAL A 12 -15.79 -10.96 3.48
CA VAL A 12 -15.81 -12.28 4.14
C VAL A 12 -14.40 -12.73 4.50
N PHE A 13 -13.48 -12.76 3.53
CA PHE A 13 -12.13 -13.30 3.73
C PHE A 13 -11.18 -12.30 4.40
N GLY A 14 -11.38 -10.99 4.20
CA GLY A 14 -10.52 -9.96 4.79
C GLY A 14 -10.39 -10.10 6.31
N PRO A 15 -11.50 -10.12 7.07
CA PRO A 15 -11.47 -10.31 8.53
C PRO A 15 -10.86 -11.65 8.96
N ILE A 16 -11.14 -12.73 8.24
CA ILE A 16 -10.60 -14.06 8.54
C ILE A 16 -9.08 -14.06 8.42
N VAL A 17 -8.56 -13.56 7.29
CA VAL A 17 -7.11 -13.48 7.05
C VAL A 17 -6.45 -12.53 8.05
N ALA A 18 -7.08 -11.39 8.36
CA ALA A 18 -6.57 -10.45 9.36
C ALA A 18 -6.44 -11.11 10.74
N TRP A 19 -7.45 -11.88 11.16
CA TRP A 19 -7.43 -12.59 12.44
C TRP A 19 -6.34 -13.66 12.52
N VAL A 20 -6.17 -14.44 11.44
CA VAL A 20 -5.07 -15.41 11.33
C VAL A 20 -3.71 -14.72 11.41
N LEU A 21 -3.50 -13.64 10.66
CA LEU A 21 -2.24 -12.88 10.68
C LEU A 21 -1.99 -12.24 12.06
N PHE A 22 -3.04 -11.79 12.75
CA PHE A 22 -2.95 -11.26 14.10
C PHE A 22 -2.47 -12.32 15.09
N ILE A 23 -3.09 -13.51 15.10
CA ILE A 23 -2.68 -14.62 15.96
C ILE A 23 -1.26 -15.06 15.67
N VAL A 24 -0.90 -15.21 14.41
CA VAL A 24 0.49 -15.52 14.01
C VAL A 24 1.43 -14.43 14.53
N GLY A 25 1.02 -13.16 14.47
CA GLY A 25 1.76 -12.05 15.06
C GLY A 25 1.96 -12.17 16.57
N LEU A 26 0.95 -12.63 17.32
CA LEU A 26 1.06 -12.88 18.76
C LEU A 26 2.04 -14.04 19.05
N VAL A 27 1.92 -15.14 18.32
CA VAL A 27 2.74 -16.36 18.53
C VAL A 27 4.20 -16.14 18.16
N VAL A 28 4.47 -15.40 17.09
CA VAL A 28 5.84 -15.08 16.64
C VAL A 28 6.53 -14.07 17.57
N GLY A 29 5.88 -13.63 18.65
CA GLY A 29 6.49 -12.76 19.65
C GLY A 29 6.83 -11.40 19.07
N ARG A 30 5.84 -10.74 18.46
CA ARG A 30 6.02 -9.44 17.80
C ARG A 30 6.16 -8.29 18.80
N SER A 31 7.17 -8.38 19.65
CA SER A 31 7.76 -7.24 20.36
C SER A 31 8.63 -6.43 19.39
N ARG A 32 8.09 -6.03 18.24
CA ARG A 32 8.66 -4.89 17.52
C ARG A 32 8.22 -3.68 18.33
N LYS A 33 9.08 -3.19 19.23
CA LYS A 33 8.91 -1.86 19.83
C LYS A 33 8.59 -0.93 18.67
N LEU A 34 7.38 -0.38 18.64
CA LEU A 34 7.08 0.76 17.79
C LEU A 34 8.17 1.78 18.12
N LYS A 35 9.12 1.99 17.21
CA LYS A 35 10.09 3.07 17.38
C LYS A 35 9.25 4.33 17.57
N SER A 36 9.64 5.17 18.54
CA SER A 36 8.92 6.39 18.89
C SER A 36 8.48 7.14 17.63
N PRO A 37 7.23 7.64 17.57
CA PRO A 37 6.76 8.33 16.39
C PRO A 37 7.67 9.54 16.14
N PHE A 38 8.23 9.60 14.93
CA PHE A 38 9.01 10.71 14.38
C PHE A 38 10.37 11.03 15.03
N GLN A 39 11.40 10.30 14.59
CA GLN A 39 12.79 10.81 14.57
C GLN A 39 13.32 11.07 13.15
N TYR A 40 12.44 11.10 12.14
CA TYR A 40 12.85 11.41 10.78
C TYR A 40 12.98 12.92 10.63
N LYS A 41 14.22 13.44 10.76
CA LYS A 41 14.52 14.82 10.32
C LYS A 41 14.28 14.99 8.81
N THR A 42 14.47 13.92 8.06
CA THR A 42 14.26 13.86 6.60
C THR A 42 13.63 12.53 6.21
N VAL A 43 12.57 12.61 5.42
CA VAL A 43 11.90 11.45 4.81
C VAL A 43 12.45 11.30 3.40
N LYS A 44 12.87 10.09 3.04
CA LYS A 44 13.46 9.78 1.72
C LYS A 44 12.57 8.91 0.86
N LYS A 45 11.81 7.98 1.43
CA LYS A 45 11.00 7.03 0.66
C LYS A 45 9.64 6.82 1.28
N VAL A 46 8.60 7.14 0.52
CA VAL A 46 7.20 7.01 0.93
C VAL A 46 6.48 6.03 0.02
N LEU A 47 5.72 5.11 0.61
CA LEU A 47 4.84 4.21 -0.12
C LEU A 47 3.39 4.57 0.15
N ILE A 48 2.63 4.87 -0.90
CA ILE A 48 1.19 5.13 -0.84
C ILE A 48 0.45 3.88 -1.32
N ILE A 49 -0.66 3.55 -0.67
CA ILE A 49 -1.56 2.47 -1.11
C ILE A 49 -2.92 3.08 -1.46
N LYS A 50 -3.36 2.90 -2.71
CA LYS A 50 -4.71 3.27 -3.16
C LYS A 50 -5.11 2.47 -4.39
N PHE A 51 -6.19 1.67 -4.31
CA PHE A 51 -6.60 0.76 -5.38
C PHE A 51 -7.78 1.27 -6.20
N PHE A 52 -8.84 1.76 -5.55
CA PHE A 52 -10.10 2.05 -6.22
C PHE A 52 -10.34 3.54 -6.43
N GLY A 53 -10.93 3.90 -7.56
CA GLY A 53 -11.46 5.24 -7.84
C GLY A 53 -10.39 6.28 -8.18
N GLY A 54 -10.14 6.49 -9.47
CA GLY A 54 -9.21 7.52 -9.95
C GLY A 54 -9.53 8.94 -9.43
N GLY A 55 -10.82 9.28 -9.26
CA GLY A 55 -11.23 10.53 -8.64
C GLY A 55 -10.74 10.67 -7.19
N SER A 56 -10.74 9.59 -6.42
CA SER A 56 -10.23 9.61 -5.04
C SER A 56 -8.70 9.72 -4.97
N ILE A 57 -7.98 9.21 -5.97
CA ILE A 57 -6.54 9.44 -6.14
C ILE A 57 -6.26 10.92 -6.41
N LEU A 58 -7.06 11.55 -7.28
CA LEU A 58 -6.96 12.98 -7.54
C LEU A 58 -7.25 13.81 -6.28
N LEU A 59 -8.28 13.45 -5.50
CA LEU A 59 -8.59 14.09 -4.23
C LEU A 59 -7.49 13.90 -3.17
N ALA A 60 -6.76 12.78 -3.22
CA ALA A 60 -5.60 12.55 -2.36
C ALA A 60 -4.37 13.37 -2.78
N SER A 61 -4.31 13.88 -4.02
CA SER A 61 -3.13 14.56 -4.55
C SER A 61 -2.60 15.71 -3.69
N PRO A 62 -3.40 16.60 -3.06
CA PRO A 62 -2.85 17.67 -2.22
C PRO A 62 -2.05 17.12 -1.02
N ALA A 63 -2.46 15.99 -0.45
CA ALA A 63 -1.70 15.33 0.61
C ALA A 63 -0.37 14.78 0.08
N ILE A 64 -0.36 14.17 -1.11
CA ILE A 64 0.85 13.65 -1.77
C ILE A 64 1.83 14.81 -2.08
N TYR A 65 1.34 15.91 -2.65
CA TYR A 65 2.15 17.11 -2.92
C TYR A 65 2.68 17.76 -1.65
N SER A 66 1.93 17.72 -0.55
CA SER A 66 2.39 18.26 0.73
C SER A 66 3.61 17.50 1.27
N ILE A 67 3.71 16.19 1.02
CA ILE A 67 4.90 15.41 1.38
C ILE A 67 6.13 15.93 0.63
N LYS A 68 6.04 16.12 -0.71
CA LYS A 68 7.13 16.71 -1.51
C LYS A 68 7.45 18.14 -1.07
N LYS A 69 6.46 18.94 -0.65
CA LYS A 69 6.68 20.30 -0.18
C LYS A 69 7.54 20.34 1.10
N VAL A 70 7.31 19.40 2.03
CA VAL A 70 8.06 19.30 3.30
C VAL A 70 9.38 18.55 3.11
N HIS A 71 9.39 17.56 2.21
CA HIS A 71 10.55 16.74 1.87
C HIS A 71 10.76 16.71 0.35
N PRO A 72 11.41 17.73 -0.24
CA PRO A 72 11.57 17.87 -1.69
C PRO A 72 12.23 16.66 -2.37
N ASP A 73 13.18 16.03 -1.68
CA ASP A 73 13.94 14.88 -2.19
C ASP A 73 13.28 13.51 -1.89
N ALA A 74 12.09 13.49 -1.29
CA ALA A 74 11.40 12.24 -0.98
C ALA A 74 10.96 11.54 -2.27
N HIS A 75 11.33 10.27 -2.44
CA HIS A 75 10.80 9.39 -3.49
C HIS A 75 9.46 8.81 -3.05
N ILE A 76 8.40 9.11 -3.79
CA ILE A 76 7.04 8.68 -3.52
C ILE A 76 6.65 7.61 -4.53
N SER A 77 6.35 6.42 -4.03
CA SER A 77 5.79 5.33 -4.82
C SER A 77 4.32 5.11 -4.47
N ILE A 78 3.49 4.68 -5.43
CA ILE A 78 2.10 4.29 -5.17
C ILE A 78 1.82 2.86 -5.66
N ILE A 79 1.08 2.08 -4.86
CA ILE A 79 0.46 0.82 -5.29
C ILE A 79 -0.98 1.09 -5.67
N THR A 80 -1.36 0.68 -6.88
CA THR A 80 -2.71 0.89 -7.43
C THR A 80 -3.12 -0.20 -8.42
N LEU A 81 -4.37 -0.16 -8.89
CA LEU A 81 -4.85 -0.93 -10.02
C LEU A 81 -4.42 -0.31 -11.36
N SER A 82 -4.29 -1.14 -12.39
CA SER A 82 -3.90 -0.75 -13.75
C SER A 82 -4.83 0.29 -14.38
N GLU A 83 -6.11 0.28 -13.99
CA GLU A 83 -7.13 1.26 -14.40
C GLU A 83 -6.79 2.70 -13.99
N ASN A 84 -6.00 2.89 -12.93
CA ASN A 84 -5.59 4.21 -12.46
C ASN A 84 -4.25 4.67 -13.04
N LYS A 85 -3.69 3.95 -14.02
CA LYS A 85 -2.37 4.25 -14.55
C LYS A 85 -2.26 5.67 -15.08
N GLU A 86 -3.23 6.09 -15.87
CA GLU A 86 -3.24 7.42 -16.47
C GLU A 86 -3.30 8.52 -15.40
N ILE A 87 -4.24 8.42 -14.46
CA ILE A 87 -4.38 9.43 -13.40
C ILE A 87 -3.14 9.52 -12.50
N CYS A 88 -2.53 8.40 -12.13
CA CYS A 88 -1.30 8.42 -11.33
C CYS A 88 -0.13 9.03 -12.12
N SER A 89 -0.06 8.81 -13.44
CA SER A 89 1.00 9.35 -14.29
C SER A 89 0.89 10.87 -14.48
N LEU A 90 -0.30 11.44 -14.28
CA LEU A 90 -0.52 12.90 -14.29
C LEU A 90 -0.03 13.59 -13.00
N LEU A 91 0.05 12.85 -11.89
CA LEU A 91 0.46 13.39 -10.60
C LEU A 91 2.00 13.41 -10.50
N LYS A 92 2.61 14.55 -10.83
CA LYS A 92 4.08 14.75 -10.81
C LYS A 92 4.75 14.50 -9.45
N ALA A 93 3.97 14.48 -8.36
CA ALA A 93 4.50 14.14 -7.04
C ALA A 93 4.80 12.64 -6.87
N ILE A 94 4.29 11.77 -7.75
CA ILE A 94 4.49 10.32 -7.71
C ILE A 94 5.65 9.97 -8.64
N ASP A 95 6.74 9.47 -8.07
CA ASP A 95 7.96 9.11 -8.81
C ASP A 95 7.90 7.69 -9.39
N GLU A 96 7.12 6.81 -8.78
CA GLU A 96 7.02 5.41 -9.19
C GLU A 96 5.63 4.83 -8.94
N ILE A 97 5.18 3.99 -9.85
CA ILE A 97 3.85 3.42 -9.78
C ILE A 97 3.89 1.90 -9.97
N TYR A 98 3.34 1.21 -8.98
CA TYR A 98 3.11 -0.22 -8.97
C TYR A 98 1.67 -0.54 -9.34
N TYR A 99 1.49 -1.25 -10.45
CA TYR A 99 0.16 -1.61 -10.94
C TYR A 99 -0.13 -3.09 -10.73
N LEU A 100 -1.33 -3.37 -10.23
CA LEU A 100 -1.92 -4.70 -10.23
C LEU A 100 -3.09 -4.75 -11.23
N ASP A 101 -3.31 -5.90 -11.84
CA ASP A 101 -4.42 -6.11 -12.79
C ASP A 101 -5.31 -7.23 -12.28
N LEU A 102 -6.62 -6.96 -12.17
CA LEU A 102 -7.62 -7.88 -11.64
C LEU A 102 -8.20 -8.84 -12.70
N LYS A 103 -7.81 -8.72 -13.98
CA LYS A 103 -8.33 -9.55 -15.08
C LYS A 103 -8.11 -11.04 -14.86
N ASN A 104 -6.97 -11.43 -14.27
CA ASN A 104 -6.63 -12.82 -14.02
C ASN A 104 -6.16 -13.01 -12.56
N PRO A 105 -6.89 -13.77 -11.73
CA PRO A 105 -6.55 -13.96 -10.32
C PRO A 105 -5.17 -14.57 -10.09
N PHE A 106 -4.77 -15.60 -10.86
CA PHE A 106 -3.45 -16.23 -10.71
C PHE A 106 -2.31 -15.27 -11.03
N SER A 107 -2.44 -14.54 -12.14
CA SER A 107 -1.48 -13.50 -12.53
C SER A 107 -1.43 -12.38 -11.50
N PHE A 108 -2.58 -11.97 -10.97
CA PHE A 108 -2.70 -10.97 -9.92
C PHE A 108 -1.91 -11.38 -8.68
N PHE A 109 -2.16 -12.57 -8.12
CA PHE A 109 -1.46 -13.03 -6.92
C PHE A 109 0.03 -13.17 -7.16
N PHE A 110 0.46 -13.73 -8.30
CA PHE A 110 1.88 -13.85 -8.63
C PHE A 110 2.57 -12.47 -8.73
N LYS A 111 1.96 -11.50 -9.41
CA LYS A 111 2.48 -10.13 -9.49
C LYS A 111 2.47 -9.45 -8.12
N TYR A 112 1.43 -9.67 -7.32
CA TYR A 112 1.32 -9.14 -5.98
C TYR A 112 2.44 -9.67 -5.07
N PHE A 113 2.74 -10.97 -5.09
CA PHE A 113 3.86 -11.52 -4.32
C PHE A 113 5.21 -10.97 -4.78
N LYS A 114 5.42 -10.82 -6.09
CA LYS A 114 6.63 -10.17 -6.63
C LYS A 114 6.74 -8.72 -6.16
N LEU A 115 5.64 -7.99 -6.17
CA LEU A 115 5.56 -6.62 -5.68
C LEU A 115 5.96 -6.53 -4.20
N LEU A 116 5.42 -7.39 -3.34
CA LEU A 116 5.81 -7.44 -1.92
C LEU A 116 7.31 -7.69 -1.74
N GLN A 117 7.91 -8.58 -2.55
CA GLN A 117 9.35 -8.83 -2.52
C GLN A 117 10.17 -7.63 -3.02
N GLU A 118 9.67 -6.87 -3.98
CA GLU A 118 10.31 -5.66 -4.47
C GLU A 118 10.27 -4.55 -3.41
N ILE A 119 9.10 -4.29 -2.84
CA ILE A 119 8.89 -3.30 -1.77
C ILE A 119 9.81 -3.58 -0.59
N LYS A 120 9.95 -4.86 -0.19
CA LYS A 120 10.89 -5.29 0.84
C LYS A 120 12.31 -4.78 0.58
N LYS A 121 12.78 -4.87 -0.66
CA LYS A 121 14.14 -4.49 -1.04
C LYS A 121 14.34 -2.98 -1.05
N LYS A 122 13.27 -2.21 -1.29
CA LYS A 122 13.35 -0.75 -1.41
C LYS A 122 13.46 0.00 -0.08
N ASN A 123 13.09 -0.62 1.04
CA ASN A 123 13.16 -0.06 2.39
C ASN A 123 12.49 1.33 2.47
N TYR A 124 11.17 1.36 2.40
CA TYR A 124 10.39 2.59 2.59
C TYR A 124 10.43 3.06 4.05
N ASP A 125 10.50 4.37 4.26
CA ASP A 125 10.55 4.97 5.59
C ASP A 125 9.17 4.93 6.26
N PHE A 126 8.10 5.15 5.50
CA PHE A 126 6.72 4.94 5.95
C PHE A 126 5.77 4.57 4.83
N ILE A 127 4.63 4.02 5.25
CA ILE A 127 3.52 3.60 4.40
C ILE A 127 2.31 4.47 4.76
N VAL A 128 1.69 5.06 3.75
CA VAL A 128 0.42 5.78 3.89
C VAL A 128 -0.65 5.00 3.16
N ASP A 129 -1.50 4.34 3.92
CA ASP A 129 -2.67 3.67 3.36
C ASP A 129 -3.80 4.69 3.23
N LEU A 130 -4.15 5.02 1.98
CA LEU A 130 -5.23 5.95 1.65
C LEU A 130 -6.46 5.21 1.13
N GLU A 131 -6.44 3.87 1.17
CA GLU A 131 -7.57 3.06 0.77
C GLU A 131 -8.49 2.77 1.96
N PHE A 132 -9.77 3.09 1.79
CA PHE A 132 -10.80 2.86 2.80
C PHE A 132 -11.92 1.93 2.28
N VAL A 133 -11.84 1.51 1.01
CA VAL A 133 -12.88 0.71 0.37
C VAL A 133 -12.70 -0.79 0.63
N THR A 134 -11.49 -1.25 0.90
CA THR A 134 -11.17 -2.68 0.92
C THR A 134 -10.24 -3.09 2.06
N ASN A 135 -10.56 -4.21 2.71
CA ASN A 135 -9.70 -4.87 3.70
C ASN A 135 -8.38 -5.37 3.09
N PHE A 136 -8.37 -5.66 1.79
CA PHE A 136 -7.17 -6.03 1.05
C PHE A 136 -6.03 -5.01 1.24
N SER A 137 -6.35 -3.72 1.28
CA SER A 137 -5.36 -2.67 1.55
C SER A 137 -4.72 -2.79 2.92
N ALA A 138 -5.52 -2.98 3.97
CA ALA A 138 -5.03 -3.21 5.32
C ALA A 138 -4.17 -4.49 5.41
N LEU A 139 -4.55 -5.56 4.69
CA LEU A 139 -3.73 -6.77 4.59
C LEU A 139 -2.40 -6.50 3.87
N THR A 140 -2.41 -5.73 2.78
CA THR A 140 -1.19 -5.29 2.08
C THR A 140 -0.29 -4.48 3.01
N THR A 141 -0.84 -3.50 3.71
CA THR A 141 -0.12 -2.68 4.70
C THR A 141 0.49 -3.54 5.80
N LEU A 142 -0.27 -4.48 6.35
CA LEU A 142 0.23 -5.42 7.37
C LEU A 142 1.37 -6.27 6.82
N LEU A 143 1.18 -6.91 5.66
CA LEU A 143 2.19 -7.75 5.01
C LEU A 143 3.49 -6.99 4.75
N ILE A 144 3.41 -5.78 4.20
CA ILE A 144 4.58 -4.93 3.98
C ILE A 144 5.23 -4.57 5.32
N SER A 145 4.46 -4.23 6.35
CA SER A 145 5.01 -3.95 7.69
C SER A 145 5.73 -5.16 8.31
N ILE A 146 5.26 -6.39 8.06
CA ILE A 146 5.98 -7.60 8.48
C ILE A 146 7.32 -7.73 7.75
N VAL A 147 7.30 -7.49 6.45
CA VAL A 147 8.38 -7.86 5.56
C VAL A 147 9.46 -6.77 5.46
N SER A 148 9.09 -5.50 5.59
CA SER A 148 9.98 -4.33 5.55
C SER A 148 10.70 -4.12 6.89
N LYS A 149 11.91 -3.55 6.81
CA LYS A 149 12.74 -3.21 7.98
C LYS A 149 12.12 -2.07 8.81
N PRO A 150 12.43 -2.00 10.12
CA PRO A 150 12.23 -0.78 10.93
C PRO A 150 13.30 0.29 10.65
#